data_AF-A0A9Q0ZKH7-F1
#
_entry.id   AF-A0A9Q0ZKH7-F1
#
_cell.length_a   1.000
_cell.length_b   1.000
_cell.length_c   1.000
_cell.angle_alpha   90.00
_cell.angle_beta   90.00
_cell.angle_gamma   90.00
#
_symmetry.space_group_name_H-M   'P 1'
#
loop_
_entity.id
_entity.type
_entity.pdbx_description
1 polymer ?
#
loop_
_entity_poly.entity_id
_entity_poly.type
_entity_poly.pdbx_seq_one_letter_code
_entity_poly.pdbx_strand_id
1 'polypeptide(L)'
;MSDLTLPANSKTYQKVSAGRCRLDCMEKCSCMAYTYNNYNGCSLWEGDLIDLQQSGVADGRAGAEIYIRLAASEPELQIGNGSTRT
;
A
#
# COMPACT_ATOMS: atom_id res chain seq x y z
N MET A 1 -12.44 1.97 -10.74
CA MET A 1 -11.17 2.14 -9.99
C MET A 1 -11.55 2.78 -8.68
N SER A 2 -11.36 2.11 -7.56
CA SER A 2 -11.69 2.64 -6.24
C SER A 2 -10.73 3.76 -5.87
N ASP A 3 -11.22 4.81 -5.21
CA ASP A 3 -10.34 5.79 -4.59
C ASP A 3 -9.92 5.27 -3.20
N LEU A 4 -8.65 5.44 -2.83
CA LEU A 4 -8.08 4.90 -1.59
C LEU A 4 -7.59 6.05 -0.72
N THR A 5 -8.10 6.12 0.50
CA THR A 5 -7.52 6.98 1.53
C THR A 5 -6.35 6.24 2.16
N LEU A 6 -5.15 6.79 2.02
CA LEU A 6 -3.94 6.20 2.58
C LEU A 6 -3.96 6.23 4.12
N PRO A 7 -3.36 5.24 4.79
CA PRO A 7 -3.34 5.19 6.25
C PRO A 7 -2.57 6.37 6.87
N ALA A 8 -2.90 6.68 8.12
CA ALA A 8 -2.21 7.70 8.90
C ALA A 8 -0.74 7.31 9.24
N ASN A 9 0.05 8.27 9.72
CA ASN A 9 1.38 8.06 10.31
C ASN A 9 2.46 7.48 9.36
N SER A 10 2.38 7.79 8.07
CA SER A 10 3.42 7.40 7.12
C SER A 10 4.71 8.20 7.30
N LYS A 11 5.85 7.58 7.00
CA LYS A 11 7.15 8.24 6.88
C LYS A 11 7.48 8.45 5.41
N THR A 12 7.55 9.71 4.98
CA THR A 12 7.82 10.08 3.58
C THR A 12 9.31 10.31 3.33
N TYR A 13 9.82 9.71 2.26
CA TYR A 13 11.19 9.83 1.77
C TYR A 13 11.17 10.35 0.33
N GLN A 14 11.66 11.57 0.15
CA GLN A 14 11.73 12.19 -1.17
C GLN A 14 12.85 11.57 -2.02
N LYS A 15 12.67 11.59 -3.35
CA LYS A 15 13.70 11.22 -4.35
C LYS A 15 14.22 9.77 -4.25
N VAL A 16 13.42 8.86 -3.72
CA VAL A 16 13.70 7.42 -3.68
C VAL A 16 13.00 6.75 -4.87
N SER A 17 13.65 5.84 -5.58
CA SER A 17 13.00 5.10 -6.68
C SER A 17 11.93 4.14 -6.14
N ALA A 18 10.95 3.77 -6.98
CA ALA A 18 9.93 2.78 -6.61
C ALA A 18 10.55 1.47 -6.10
N GLY A 19 11.61 0.99 -6.76
CA GLY A 19 12.33 -0.21 -6.36
C GLY A 19 13.02 -0.07 -5.00
N ARG A 20 13.63 1.09 -4.73
CA ARG A 20 14.25 1.35 -3.43
C ARG A 20 13.21 1.47 -2.31
N CYS A 21 12.06 2.09 -2.58
CA CYS A 21 10.94 2.16 -1.64
C CYS A 21 10.44 0.77 -1.20
N ARG A 22 10.30 -0.15 -2.16
CA ARG A 22 9.97 -1.55 -1.89
C ARG A 22 11.04 -2.22 -1.04
N LEU A 23 12.32 -2.10 -1.42
CA LEU A 23 13.43 -2.73 -0.70
C LEU A 23 13.52 -2.23 0.75
N ASP A 24 13.41 -0.92 0.98
CA ASP A 24 13.47 -0.34 2.32
C ASP A 24 12.35 -0.88 3.22
N CYS A 25 11.15 -1.12 2.67
CA CYS A 25 10.07 -1.77 3.42
C CYS A 25 10.36 -3.26 3.69
N MET A 26 10.90 -3.99 2.72
CA MET A 26 11.21 -5.42 2.90
C MET A 26 12.34 -5.65 3.93
N GLU A 27 13.34 -4.76 3.96
CA GLU A 27 14.47 -4.82 4.90
C GLU A 27 14.08 -4.41 6.33
N LYS A 28 13.09 -3.53 6.49
CA LYS A 28 12.56 -3.15 7.81
C LYS A 28 11.49 -4.13 8.27
N CYS A 29 11.83 -4.96 9.26
CA CYS A 29 10.87 -5.93 9.84
C CYS A 29 9.58 -5.30 10.36
N SER A 30 9.63 -4.05 10.84
CA SER A 30 8.46 -3.30 11.30
C SER A 30 7.62 -2.69 10.17
N CYS A 31 8.11 -2.64 8.93
CA CYS A 31 7.33 -2.11 7.82
C CYS A 31 6.17 -3.05 7.48
N MET A 32 4.97 -2.48 7.38
CA MET A 32 3.73 -3.17 7.05
C MET A 32 3.18 -2.75 5.69
N ALA A 33 3.50 -1.55 5.19
CA ALA A 33 3.09 -1.13 3.86
C ALA A 33 4.01 -0.04 3.28
N TYR A 34 3.96 0.12 1.96
CA TYR A 34 4.57 1.24 1.26
C TYR A 34 3.69 1.76 0.12
N THR A 35 3.93 3.00 -0.29
CA THR A 35 3.44 3.56 -1.55
C THR A 35 4.55 4.34 -2.22
N TYR A 36 4.47 4.46 -3.54
CA TYR A 36 5.35 5.30 -4.33
C TYR A 36 4.51 6.14 -5.27
N ASN A 37 4.78 7.43 -5.30
CA ASN A 37 4.31 8.30 -6.37
C ASN A 37 5.40 9.27 -6.81
N ASN A 38 5.33 9.72 -8.07
CA ASN A 38 6.39 10.56 -8.65
C ASN A 38 6.48 11.98 -8.02
N TYR A 39 5.48 12.41 -7.25
CA TYR A 39 5.41 13.75 -6.66
C TYR A 39 5.97 13.80 -5.23
N ASN A 40 5.50 12.91 -4.38
CA ASN A 40 5.82 12.80 -2.95
C ASN A 40 6.90 11.74 -2.66
N GLY A 41 7.30 10.94 -3.66
CA GLY A 41 8.31 9.89 -3.52
C GLY A 41 7.76 8.65 -2.81
N CYS A 42 8.54 8.12 -1.88
CA CYS A 42 8.22 6.91 -1.12
C CYS A 42 7.53 7.27 0.19
N SER A 43 6.47 6.55 0.58
CA SER A 43 5.97 6.59 1.96
C SER A 43 5.90 5.19 2.54
N LEU A 44 6.41 5.03 3.76
CA LEU A 44 6.45 3.77 4.49
C LEU A 44 5.57 3.83 5.74
N TRP A 45 4.85 2.75 6.00
CA TRP A 45 4.12 2.54 7.25
C TRP A 45 4.83 1.45 8.06
N GLU A 46 5.16 1.79 9.31
CA GLU A 46 5.74 0.87 10.27
C GLU A 46 4.67 0.54 11.33
N GLY A 47 4.42 -0.75 11.60
CA GLY A 47 3.33 -1.20 12.47
C GLY A 47 1.95 -1.09 11.82
N ASP A 48 0.91 -0.98 12.65
CA ASP A 48 -0.48 -1.11 12.20
C ASP A 48 -0.90 -0.04 11.18
N LEU A 49 -1.70 -0.46 10.20
CA LEU A 49 -2.29 0.44 9.20
C LEU A 49 -3.59 1.02 9.76
N ILE A 50 -3.52 2.25 10.25
CA ILE A 50 -4.67 2.94 10.87
C ILE A 50 -5.34 3.87 9.84
N ASP A 51 -6.67 3.86 9.81
CA ASP A 51 -7.52 4.70 8.94
C ASP A 51 -7.37 4.44 7.43
N LEU A 52 -7.00 3.22 7.02
CA LEU A 52 -7.08 2.79 5.62
C LEU A 52 -8.54 2.63 5.20
N GLN A 53 -8.98 3.38 4.19
CA GLN A 53 -10.38 3.36 3.71
C GLN A 53 -10.47 3.31 2.18
N GLN A 54 -11.39 2.49 1.68
CA GLN A 54 -11.77 2.48 0.26
C GLN A 54 -12.99 3.39 0.06
N SER A 55 -12.81 4.48 -0.68
CA SER A 55 -13.88 5.39 -1.05
C SER A 55 -14.64 4.86 -2.26
N GLY A 56 -15.97 4.93 -2.17
CA GLY A 56 -16.91 4.37 -3.17
C GLY A 56 -17.12 5.21 -4.43
N VAL A 57 -16.51 6.39 -4.53
CA VAL A 57 -16.66 7.29 -5.70
C VAL A 57 -15.30 7.57 -6.30
N ALA A 58 -15.17 7.26 -7.58
CA ALA A 58 -13.98 7.51 -8.37
C ALA A 58 -14.20 8.79 -9.16
N ASP A 59 -13.61 9.88 -8.71
CA ASP A 59 -13.82 11.23 -9.28
C ASP A 59 -13.04 11.43 -10.60
N GLY A 60 -12.76 10.35 -11.35
CA GLY A 60 -11.90 10.36 -12.52
C GLY A 60 -10.42 10.66 -12.23
N ARG A 61 -10.01 10.70 -10.95
CA ARG A 61 -8.60 10.80 -10.54
C ARG A 61 -7.98 9.41 -10.49
N ALA A 62 -6.68 9.34 -10.78
CA ALA A 62 -5.91 8.14 -10.46
C ALA A 62 -5.97 7.94 -8.95
N GLY A 63 -6.66 6.88 -8.51
CA GLY A 63 -6.77 6.53 -7.10
C GLY A 63 -5.37 6.28 -6.51
N ALA A 64 -5.20 6.56 -5.23
CA ALA A 64 -3.96 6.22 -4.55
C ALA A 64 -3.72 4.70 -4.57
N GLU A 65 -2.46 4.27 -4.61
CA GLU A 65 -2.08 2.86 -4.52
C GLU A 65 -1.29 2.60 -3.24
N ILE A 66 -1.52 1.46 -2.60
CA ILE A 66 -0.77 1.02 -1.42
C ILE A 66 -0.40 -0.45 -1.55
N TYR A 67 0.83 -0.78 -1.19
CA TYR A 67 1.39 -2.13 -1.21
C TYR A 67 1.53 -2.61 0.23
N ILE A 68 0.70 -3.58 0.63
CA ILE A 68 0.74 -4.17 1.97
C ILE A 68 1.72 -5.35 1.97
N ARG A 69 2.59 -5.41 2.96
CA ARG A 69 3.51 -6.53 3.17
C ARG A 69 2.75 -7.67 3.83
N LEU A 70 2.68 -8.79 3.11
CA LEU A 70 2.07 -10.03 3.58
C LEU A 70 3.16 -11.05 3.93
N ALA A 71 2.83 -12.00 4.79
CA ALA A 71 3.70 -13.15 5.03
C ALA A 71 3.73 -14.03 3.77
N ALA A 72 4.85 -14.72 3.51
CA ALA A 72 4.95 -15.61 2.35
C ALA A 72 3.95 -16.78 2.38
N SER A 73 3.43 -17.11 3.57
CA SER A 73 2.38 -18.12 3.78
C SER A 73 0.96 -17.57 3.60
N GLU A 74 0.78 -16.25 3.49
CA GLU A 74 -0.54 -15.66 3.27
C GLU A 74 -0.92 -15.77 1.79
N PRO A 75 -2.14 -16.23 1.47
CA PRO A 75 -2.62 -16.26 0.11
C PRO A 75 -2.84 -14.83 -0.42
N GLU A 76 -2.54 -14.60 -1.70
CA GLU A 76 -2.85 -13.31 -2.34
C GLU A 76 -4.36 -13.05 -2.28
N LEU A 77 -4.75 -11.91 -1.71
CA LEU A 77 -6.16 -11.52 -1.61
C LEU A 77 -6.68 -11.13 -3.00
N GLN A 78 -7.47 -12.02 -3.61
CA GLN A 78 -8.24 -11.68 -4.81
C GLN A 78 -9.39 -10.74 -4.41
N ILE A 79 -9.18 -9.43 -4.54
CA ILE A 79 -10.23 -8.42 -4.38
C ILE A 79 -11.14 -8.50 -5.63
N GLY A 80 -12.07 -9.46 -5.67
CA GLY A 80 -13.03 -9.57 -6.78
C GLY A 80 -13.77 -10.91 -6.90
N ASN A 81 -14.90 -11.00 -6.19
CA ASN A 81 -16.00 -11.97 -6.27
C ASN A 81 -15.70 -13.43 -5.83
N GLY A 82 -16.41 -13.87 -4.80
CA GLY A 82 -16.19 -15.18 -4.17
C GLY A 82 -16.40 -16.36 -5.12
N SER A 83 -15.40 -17.23 -5.19
CA SER A 83 -15.58 -18.67 -5.36
C SER A 83 -14.28 -19.39 -5.02
N THR A 84 -14.16 -19.88 -3.79
CA THR A 84 -13.13 -20.87 -3.47
C THR A 84 -13.64 -22.25 -3.91
N ARG A 85 -12.97 -22.87 -4.87
CA ARG A 85 -12.95 -24.34 -4.98
C ARG A 85 -11.50 -24.80 -4.90
N THR A 86 -11.35 -25.89 -4.16
CA THR A 86 -10.16 -26.70 -3.82
C THR A 86 -9.22 -26.09 -2.80
#